data_AF-A0A920EAA2-F1
#
_entry.id   AF-A0A920EAA2-F1
#
_cell.length_a   1.000
_cell.length_b   1.000
_cell.length_c   1.000
_cell.angle_alpha   90.00
_cell.angle_beta   90.00
_cell.angle_gamma   90.00
#
_symmetry.space_group_name_H-M   'P 1'
#
loop_
_entity.id
_entity.type
_entity.pdbx_description
1 polymer ?
#
loop_
_entity_poly.entity_id
_entity_poly.type
_entity_poly.pdbx_seq_one_letter_code
_entity_poly.pdbx_strand_id
1 'polypeptide(L)' 'MSGGEKKRMETLQLVALKPQIAILDELDSGLDVDGLKIVSSRIEKATIEDDLGVLVITHYSRLSKN' A
#
# COMPACT_ATOMS: atom_id res chain seq x y z
N MET A 1 13.73 -8.33 9.67
CA MET A 1 12.30 -7.99 9.68
C MET A 1 11.59 -8.96 8.76
N SER A 2 10.46 -9.51 9.17
CA SER A 2 9.60 -10.31 8.28
C SER A 2 9.06 -9.45 7.11
N GLY A 3 8.59 -10.08 6.03
CA GLY A 3 7.99 -9.37 4.90
C GLY A 3 6.84 -8.46 5.32
N GLY A 4 5.93 -8.95 6.16
CA GLY A 4 4.81 -8.16 6.69
C GLY A 4 5.22 -7.00 7.61
N GLU A 5 6.30 -7.13 8.38
CA GLU A 5 6.84 -6.02 9.19
C GLU A 5 7.43 -4.91 8.32
N LYS A 6 8.17 -5.29 7.27
CA LYS A 6 8.72 -4.34 6.30
C LYS A 6 7.59 -3.55 5.62
N LYS A 7 6.52 -4.23 5.21
CA LYS A 7 5.38 -3.57 4.54
C LYS A 7 4.61 -2.61 5.45
N ARG A 8 4.38 -2.99 6.71
CA ARG A 8 3.78 -2.07 7.70
C ARG A 8 4.61 -0.81 7.89
N MET A 9 5.94 -0.93 7.89
CA MET A 9 6.85 0.21 8.02
C MET A 9 6.85 1.10 6.76
N GLU A 10 6.70 0.53 5.56
CA GLU A 10 6.49 1.28 4.32
C GLU A 10 5.17 2.07 4.37
N THR A 11 4.06 1.46 4.79
CA THR A 11 2.78 2.18 4.96
C THR A 11 2.88 3.28 6.02
N LEU A 12 3.61 3.04 7.11
CA LEU A 12 3.83 4.06 8.14
C LEU A 12 4.61 5.26 7.58
N GLN A 13 5.62 5.01 6.75
CA GLN A 13 6.40 6.05 6.09
C GLN A 13 5.53 6.90 5.15
N LEU A 14 4.62 6.30 4.38
CA LEU A 14 3.69 7.04 3.53
C LEU A 14 2.84 8.03 4.34
N VAL A 15 2.28 7.57 5.46
CA VAL A 15 1.46 8.41 6.35
C VAL A 15 2.28 9.51 7.03
N ALA A 16 3.51 9.20 7.43
CA ALA A 16 4.37 10.17 8.12
C ALA A 16 4.92 11.25 7.17
N LEU A 17 5.28 10.87 5.95
CA LEU A 17 5.91 11.76 4.98
C LEU A 17 4.90 12.57 4.14
N LYS A 18 3.65 12.11 4.05
CA LYS A 18 2.59 12.71 3.21
C LYS A 18 3.11 13.12 1.82
N PRO A 19 3.72 12.20 1.06
CA PRO A 19 4.25 12.53 -0.25
C PRO A 19 3.11 12.88 -1.21
N GLN A 20 3.39 13.67 -2.24
CA GLN A 20 2.40 13.91 -3.30
C GLN A 20 2.25 12.70 -4.23
N ILE A 21 3.30 11.87 -4.35
CA ILE A 21 3.31 10.67 -5.19
C ILE A 21 4.03 9.52 -4.47
N ALA A 22 3.47 8.32 -4.53
CA ALA A 22 4.08 7.08 -4.06
C ALA A 22 4.13 6.01 -5.16
N ILE A 23 5.25 5.30 -5.25
CA ILE A 23 5.41 4.13 -6.13
C ILE A 23 5.61 2.91 -5.22
N LEU A 24 4.68 1.95 -5.31
CA LEU A 24 4.64 0.78 -4.44
C LEU A 24 4.88 -0.46 -5.28
N ASP A 25 6.13 -0.94 -5.26
CA ASP A 25 6.53 -2.15 -5.96
C ASP A 25 6.29 -3.41 -5.11
N GLU A 26 5.88 -4.49 -5.77
CA GLU A 26 5.51 -5.78 -5.18
C GLU A 26 4.66 -5.64 -3.89
N LEU A 27 3.55 -4.89 -3.95
CA LEU A 27 2.74 -4.58 -2.76
C LEU A 27 2.21 -5.83 -2.04
N ASP A 28 2.00 -6.91 -2.79
CA ASP A 28 1.50 -8.21 -2.35
C ASP A 28 2.58 -9.12 -1.72
N SER A 29 3.86 -8.74 -1.78
CA SER A 29 4.94 -9.57 -1.24
C SER A 29 4.87 -9.73 0.28
N GLY A 30 4.81 -11.00 0.73
CA GLY A 30 4.86 -11.33 2.16
C GLY A 30 3.61 -10.95 2.98
N LEU A 31 2.51 -10.61 2.31
CA LEU A 31 1.20 -10.43 2.92
C LEU A 31 0.26 -11.58 2.54
N ASP A 32 -0.59 -11.99 3.49
CA ASP A 32 -1.76 -12.79 3.18
C ASP A 32 -2.89 -11.92 2.61
N VAL A 33 -4.00 -12.55 2.22
CA VAL A 33 -5.14 -11.86 1.58
C VAL A 33 -5.71 -10.75 2.47
N ASP A 34 -5.77 -10.96 3.79
CA ASP A 34 -6.34 -9.99 4.71
C ASP A 34 -5.36 -8.85 5.02
N GLY A 35 -4.07 -9.15 5.13
CA GLY A 35 -3.01 -8.14 5.21
C GLY A 35 -2.99 -7.23 3.99
N LEU A 36 -3.13 -7.80 2.78
CA LEU A 36 -3.21 -7.02 1.54
C LEU A 36 -4.43 -6.10 1.54
N LYS A 37 -5.63 -6.58 1.92
CA LYS A 37 -6.83 -5.74 2.02
C LYS A 37 -6.65 -4.57 2.98
N ILE A 38 -6.05 -4.81 4.15
CA ILE A 38 -5.81 -3.76 5.15
C ILE A 38 -4.85 -2.70 4.59
N VAL A 39 -3.75 -3.12 3.99
CA VAL A 39 -2.75 -2.20 3.42
C VAL A 39 -3.35 -1.40 2.26
N SER A 40 -4.06 -2.05 1.34
CA SER A 40 -4.71 -1.40 0.20
C SER A 40 -5.75 -0.37 0.64
N SER A 41 -6.61 -0.71 1.60
CA SER A 41 -7.63 0.24 2.11
C SER A 41 -7.00 1.48 2.75
N ARG A 42 -5.84 1.33 3.42
CA ARG A 42 -5.13 2.48 4.00
C ARG A 42 -4.52 3.37 2.92
N ILE A 43 -3.94 2.78 1.87
CA ILE A 43 -3.38 3.53 0.74
C ILE A 43 -4.48 4.28 0.01
N GLU A 44 -5.62 3.63 -0.26
CA GLU A 44 -6.77 4.25 -0.91
C GLU A 44 -7.30 5.44 -0.12
N LYS A 45 -7.45 5.32 1.20
CA LYS A 45 -7.81 6.45 2.07
C LYS A 45 -6.80 7.60 1.97
N ALA A 46 -5.50 7.30 1.96
CA ALA A 46 -4.47 8.32 1.83
C ALA A 46 -4.54 9.06 0.48
N THR A 47 -4.99 8.40 -0.60
CA THR A 47 -5.21 9.10 -1.89
C THR A 47 -6.28 10.19 -1.81
N ILE A 48 -7.25 10.04 -0.92
CA ILE A 48 -8.35 10.99 -0.73
C ILE A 48 -7.99 12.02 0.36
N GLU A 49 -7.50 11.56 1.51
CA GLU A 49 -7.26 12.41 2.68
C GLU A 49 -6.00 13.28 2.53
N ASP A 50 -4.97 12.77 1.85
CA ASP A 50 -3.67 13.43 1.71
C ASP A 50 -3.37 13.87 0.26
N ASP A 51 -4.32 13.78 -0.67
CA ASP A 51 -4.13 14.06 -2.11
C ASP A 51 -2.94 13.29 -2.72
N LEU A 52 -2.77 12.04 -2.29
CA LEU A 52 -1.66 11.18 -2.67
C LEU A 52 -1.92 10.50 -4.03
N GLY A 53 -1.07 10.77 -5.01
CA GLY A 53 -0.98 9.97 -6.24
C GLY A 53 -0.26 8.65 -5.99
N VAL A 54 -0.80 7.52 -6.47
CA VAL A 54 -0.20 6.19 -6.25
C VAL A 54 -0.05 5.41 -7.54
N LEU A 55 1.14 4.84 -7.76
CA LEU A 55 1.39 3.79 -8.74
C LEU A 55 1.71 2.49 -8.00
N VAL A 56 0.86 1.47 -8.19
CA VAL A 56 1.06 0.14 -7.59
C VAL A 56 1.50 -0.85 -8.66
N ILE A 57 2.59 -1.58 -8.38
CA ILE A 57 3.06 -2.72 -9.15
C ILE A 57 2.83 -3.96 -8.30
N THR A 58 2.17 -4.97 -8.87
CA THR A 58 1.72 -6.15 -8.13
C THR A 58 1.53 -7.34 -9.06
N HIS A 59 1.73 -8.54 -8.53
CA HIS A 59 1.37 -9.79 -9.23
C HIS A 59 -0.05 -10.24 -8.92
N TYR A 60 -0.75 -9.57 -7.99
CA TYR A 60 -2.10 -9.89 -7.60
C TYR A 60 -3.12 -9.33 -8.61
N SER A 61 -3.67 -10.21 -9.44
CA SER A 61 -4.59 -9.90 -10.54
C SER A 61 -5.95 -9.32 -10.12
N ARG A 62 -6.24 -9.21 -8.81
CA ARG A 62 -7.52 -8.77 -8.25
C ARG A 62 -7.43 -7.50 -7.40
N LEU A 63 -6.41 -6.67 -7.58
CA LEU A 63 -6.40 -5.32 -6.96
C LEU A 63 -7.34 -4.32 -7.65
N SER A 64 -8.05 -4.73 -8.71
CA SER A 64 -9.05 -3.89 -9.37
C SER A 64 -10.48 -4.42 -9.21
N LYS A 65 -11.35 -3.57 -8.65
CA LYS A 65 -12.83 -3.62 -8.53
C LYS A 65 -13.36 -4.39 -7.30
N ASN A 66 -14.20 -3.83 -6.41
CA ASN A 66 -15.08 -2.66 -6.47
C ASN A 66 -14.87 -1.71 -5.30
#